data_AF-N1WS17-F1
#
_entry.id   AF-N1WS17-F1
#
_cell.length_a   1.000
_cell.length_b   1.000
_cell.length_c   1.000
_cell.angle_alpha   90.00
_cell.angle_beta   90.00
_cell.angle_gamma   90.00
#
_symmetry.space_group_name_H-M   'P 1'
#
loop_
_entity.id
_entity.type
_entity.pdbx_description
1 polymer ?
#
loop_
_entity_poly.entity_id
_entity_poly.type
_entity_poly.pdbx_seq_one_letter_code
_entity_poly.pdbx_strand_id
1 'polypeptide(L)'
;MGLITKDRIPELTELLTNKGINLFHSCQLTDFESYLKLRGIPSRNLVHREEYELTEFDTDENDKENEVWDKVFVNLSDFGNYFALYNMNNKYTASIPTIYGPISIQMIPTGLEKADDICLSLKSAGLKGFKREDYGISIEQVEDIFFCVECENPSDEPYIKRTNELRETFDVKDPGALNPELNFSIENEILGFENIISITVDPIIVNGRELYDVVKVMLHYYEIDTFVLKRKFHYQEGDERKKLMKIISENLSKNELNLTSLKEILKGFEYGLNWINRVENGGLEYNLNRYLNYLKAGTIDKL
;
A
#
# COMPACT_ATOMS: atom_id res chain seq x y z
N MET A 1 -2.65 -17.32 -17.39
CA MET A 1 -2.40 -15.87 -17.46
C MET A 1 -3.45 -15.22 -18.33
N GLY A 2 -4.05 -14.13 -17.85
CA GLY A 2 -5.13 -13.43 -18.52
C GLY A 2 -5.87 -12.50 -17.57
N LEU A 3 -6.55 -11.50 -18.14
CA LEU A 3 -7.45 -10.60 -17.42
C LEU A 3 -8.68 -11.34 -16.91
N ILE A 4 -9.15 -10.99 -15.72
CA ILE A 4 -10.42 -11.44 -15.18
C ILE A 4 -11.50 -10.53 -15.76
N THR A 5 -12.39 -11.10 -16.57
CA THR A 5 -13.47 -10.36 -17.26
C THR A 5 -14.63 -10.07 -16.31
N LYS A 6 -15.42 -9.04 -16.63
CA LYS A 6 -16.59 -8.60 -15.85
C LYS A 6 -17.48 -9.71 -15.31
N ASP A 7 -17.78 -10.72 -16.14
CA ASP A 7 -18.65 -11.85 -15.80
C ASP A 7 -18.01 -12.82 -14.78
N ARG A 8 -16.68 -12.83 -14.66
CA ARG A 8 -15.93 -13.66 -13.70
C ARG A 8 -15.52 -12.89 -12.43
N ILE A 9 -15.74 -11.57 -12.37
CA ILE A 9 -15.40 -10.76 -11.18
C ILE A 9 -16.13 -11.24 -9.91
N PRO A 10 -17.43 -11.62 -9.95
CA PRO A 10 -18.11 -12.15 -8.77
C PRO A 10 -17.43 -13.40 -8.18
N GLU A 11 -16.80 -14.25 -9.01
CA GLU A 11 -16.05 -15.41 -8.52
C GLU A 11 -14.80 -14.98 -7.75
N LEU A 12 -14.11 -13.93 -8.21
CA LEU A 12 -12.97 -13.34 -7.50
C LEU A 12 -13.42 -12.75 -6.15
N THR A 13 -14.49 -11.96 -6.13
CA THR A 13 -14.94 -11.30 -4.90
C THR A 13 -15.46 -12.30 -3.87
N GLU A 14 -16.14 -13.36 -4.31
CA GLU A 14 -16.54 -14.48 -3.47
C GLU A 14 -15.32 -15.21 -2.90
N LEU A 15 -14.32 -15.54 -3.73
CA LEU A 15 -13.09 -16.19 -3.27
C LEU A 15 -12.35 -15.35 -2.22
N LEU A 16 -12.13 -14.06 -2.49
CA LEU A 16 -11.46 -13.15 -1.54
C LEU A 16 -12.24 -13.04 -0.23
N THR A 17 -13.57 -12.93 -0.30
CA THR A 17 -14.45 -12.86 0.88
C THR A 17 -14.38 -14.15 1.70
N ASN A 18 -14.45 -15.31 1.07
CA ASN A 18 -14.35 -16.62 1.72
C ASN A 18 -12.99 -16.84 2.38
N LYS A 19 -11.92 -16.23 1.86
CA LYS A 19 -10.59 -16.22 2.48
C LYS A 19 -10.39 -15.13 3.53
N GLY A 20 -11.40 -14.32 3.82
CA GLY A 20 -11.31 -13.21 4.78
C GLY A 20 -10.38 -12.08 4.33
N ILE A 21 -10.13 -11.97 3.03
CA ILE A 21 -9.23 -10.98 2.45
C ILE A 21 -9.99 -9.68 2.23
N ASN A 22 -9.38 -8.56 2.63
CA ASN A 22 -9.85 -7.22 2.31
C ASN A 22 -8.95 -6.58 1.27
N LEU A 23 -9.45 -5.52 0.66
CA LEU A 23 -8.71 -4.70 -0.28
C LEU A 23 -8.12 -3.50 0.45
N PHE A 24 -6.91 -3.11 0.06
CA PHE A 24 -6.19 -2.00 0.68
C PHE A 24 -5.67 -1.03 -0.37
N HIS A 25 -5.82 0.26 -0.09
CA HIS A 25 -5.20 1.32 -0.87
C HIS A 25 -4.50 2.29 0.06
N SER A 26 -3.18 2.41 -0.07
CA SER A 26 -2.39 3.36 0.71
C SER A 26 -2.13 4.60 -0.11
N CYS A 27 -2.25 5.77 0.51
CA CYS A 27 -2.10 7.06 -0.15
C CYS A 27 -1.51 8.12 0.79
N GLN A 28 -1.02 9.21 0.21
CA GLN A 28 -0.56 10.38 0.93
C GLN A 28 -1.73 11.31 1.30
N LEU A 29 -1.51 12.28 2.20
CA LEU A 29 -2.55 13.24 2.59
C LEU A 29 -3.07 14.07 1.41
N THR A 30 -2.19 14.52 0.52
CA THR A 30 -2.56 15.24 -0.72
C THR A 30 -3.51 14.42 -1.57
N ASP A 31 -3.15 13.15 -1.81
CA ASP A 31 -3.96 12.23 -2.63
C ASP A 31 -5.32 11.99 -1.97
N PHE A 32 -5.31 11.74 -0.66
CA PHE A 32 -6.52 11.50 0.12
C PHE A 32 -7.49 12.68 0.04
N GLU A 33 -7.01 13.94 0.08
CA GLU A 33 -7.88 15.10 -0.12
C GLU A 33 -8.60 15.07 -1.47
N SER A 34 -7.88 14.75 -2.55
CA SER A 34 -8.43 14.61 -3.89
C SER A 34 -9.45 13.47 -3.96
N TYR A 35 -9.19 12.36 -3.27
CA TYR A 35 -10.10 11.21 -3.21
C TYR A 35 -11.42 11.55 -2.51
N LEU A 36 -11.36 12.36 -1.44
CA LEU A 36 -12.56 12.86 -0.75
C LEU A 36 -13.41 13.78 -1.64
N LYS A 37 -12.77 14.65 -2.43
CA LYS A 37 -13.46 15.50 -3.42
C LYS A 37 -14.17 14.67 -4.49
N LEU A 38 -13.52 13.59 -4.93
CA LEU A 38 -14.03 12.67 -5.94
C LEU A 38 -14.97 11.60 -5.38
N ARG A 39 -15.12 11.48 -4.05
CA ARG A 39 -15.97 10.50 -3.37
C ARG A 39 -15.55 9.03 -3.60
N GLY A 40 -14.27 8.77 -3.83
CA GLY A 40 -13.77 7.44 -4.15
C GLY A 40 -12.26 7.40 -4.36
N ILE A 41 -11.72 6.22 -4.63
CA ILE A 41 -10.33 6.00 -5.05
C ILE A 41 -10.26 6.09 -6.58
N PRO A 42 -9.72 7.17 -7.14
CA PRO A 42 -9.66 7.41 -8.57
C PRO A 42 -8.42 6.75 -9.20
N SER A 43 -8.43 6.60 -10.52
CA SER A 43 -7.20 6.47 -11.31
C SER A 43 -6.38 7.76 -11.22
N ARG A 44 -5.08 7.67 -11.50
CA ARG A 44 -4.23 8.88 -11.56
C ARG A 44 -4.63 9.77 -12.74
N ASN A 45 -5.11 9.19 -13.84
CA ASN A 45 -5.64 9.92 -14.99
C ASN A 45 -6.86 10.79 -14.64
N LEU A 46 -7.83 10.27 -13.88
CA LEU A 46 -8.98 11.04 -13.44
C LEU A 46 -8.55 12.24 -12.58
N VAL A 47 -7.66 12.02 -11.60
CA VAL A 47 -7.16 13.12 -10.75
C VAL A 47 -6.51 14.22 -11.58
N HIS A 48 -5.69 13.84 -12.57
CA HIS A 48 -5.05 14.78 -13.48
C HIS A 48 -6.05 15.54 -14.35
N ARG A 49 -7.07 14.85 -14.89
CA ARG A 49 -8.12 15.46 -15.72
C ARG A 49 -8.96 16.47 -14.96
N GLU A 50 -9.26 16.19 -13.68
CA GLU A 50 -10.03 17.08 -12.82
C GLU A 50 -9.17 18.17 -12.15
N GLU A 51 -7.89 18.29 -12.55
CA GLU A 51 -6.93 19.30 -12.06
C GLU A 51 -6.76 19.28 -10.53
N TYR A 52 -6.94 18.11 -9.92
CA TYR A 52 -6.69 17.91 -8.50
C TYR A 52 -5.22 17.58 -8.23
N GLU A 53 -4.78 17.89 -7.01
CA GLU A 53 -3.40 17.61 -6.61
C GLU A 53 -3.19 16.11 -6.35
N LEU A 54 -1.99 15.63 -6.67
CA LEU A 54 -1.56 14.26 -6.41
C LEU A 54 -0.07 14.26 -6.11
N THR A 55 0.37 13.33 -5.27
CA THR A 55 1.79 13.10 -5.02
C THR A 55 2.38 12.41 -6.23
N GLU A 56 3.33 13.04 -6.89
CA GLU A 56 4.06 12.46 -8.02
C GLU A 56 4.90 11.27 -7.55
N PHE A 57 4.75 10.14 -8.24
CA PHE A 57 5.59 8.96 -8.02
C PHE A 57 6.56 8.78 -9.18
N ASP A 58 7.70 8.15 -8.91
CA ASP A 58 8.73 7.88 -9.91
C ASP A 58 8.27 6.86 -10.97
N THR A 59 7.20 6.11 -10.67
CA THR A 59 6.58 5.13 -11.57
C THR A 59 5.51 5.72 -12.48
N ASP A 60 5.13 6.99 -12.33
CA ASP A 60 4.02 7.59 -13.10
C ASP A 60 4.25 7.52 -14.61
N GLU A 61 5.48 7.73 -15.07
CA GLU A 61 5.81 7.59 -16.50
C GLU A 61 5.72 6.14 -16.96
N ASN A 62 6.13 5.17 -16.13
CA ASN A 62 5.97 3.76 -16.45
C ASN A 62 4.47 3.39 -16.49
N ASP A 63 3.65 3.91 -15.59
CA ASP A 63 2.20 3.63 -15.56
C ASP A 63 1.50 4.12 -16.85
N LYS A 64 1.95 5.27 -17.40
CA LYS A 64 1.52 5.76 -18.72
C LYS A 64 2.02 4.87 -19.85
N GLU A 65 3.33 4.53 -19.86
CA GLU A 65 3.93 3.65 -20.87
C GLU A 65 3.31 2.24 -20.88
N ASN A 66 2.89 1.74 -19.72
CA ASN A 66 2.32 0.42 -19.52
C ASN A 66 0.78 0.41 -19.70
N GLU A 67 0.17 1.53 -20.09
CA GLU A 67 -1.28 1.67 -20.33
C GLU A 67 -2.15 1.34 -19.10
N VAL A 68 -1.67 1.70 -17.92
CA VAL A 68 -2.38 1.51 -16.63
C VAL A 68 -2.69 2.83 -15.90
N TRP A 69 -2.35 3.97 -16.49
CA TRP A 69 -2.57 5.31 -15.90
C TRP A 69 -4.04 5.63 -15.59
N ASP A 70 -4.96 5.06 -16.37
CA ASP A 70 -6.42 5.18 -16.25
C ASP A 70 -7.05 4.05 -15.41
N LYS A 71 -6.23 3.20 -14.76
CA LYS A 71 -6.69 2.11 -13.92
C LYS A 71 -6.70 2.50 -12.45
N VAL A 72 -7.58 1.87 -11.69
CA VAL A 72 -7.62 2.00 -10.22
C VAL A 72 -6.82 0.85 -9.61
N PHE A 73 -6.04 1.15 -8.58
CA PHE A 73 -5.14 0.20 -7.92
C PHE A 73 -5.57 -0.13 -6.51
N VAL A 74 -5.58 -1.41 -6.16
CA VAL A 74 -5.73 -1.89 -4.77
C VAL A 74 -4.81 -3.09 -4.53
N ASN A 75 -4.51 -3.36 -3.27
CA ASN A 75 -3.66 -4.47 -2.85
C ASN A 75 -4.44 -5.46 -2.00
N LEU A 76 -4.02 -6.73 -2.02
CA LEU A 76 -4.58 -7.77 -1.14
C LEU A 76 -3.97 -7.75 0.27
N SER A 77 -3.09 -6.79 0.56
CA SER A 77 -2.42 -6.65 1.85
C SER A 77 -2.17 -5.19 2.18
N ASP A 78 -2.31 -4.84 3.46
CA ASP A 78 -1.91 -3.55 3.98
C ASP A 78 -0.39 -3.53 4.19
N PHE A 79 0.33 -2.97 3.22
CA PHE A 79 1.79 -2.92 3.27
C PHE A 79 2.35 -2.13 4.46
N GLY A 80 1.57 -1.22 5.05
CA GLY A 80 1.94 -0.55 6.30
C GLY A 80 2.07 -1.51 7.48
N ASN A 81 1.37 -2.65 7.45
CA ASN A 81 1.47 -3.66 8.51
C ASN A 81 2.82 -4.37 8.54
N TYR A 82 3.54 -4.46 7.40
CA TYR A 82 4.91 -5.00 7.38
C TYR A 82 5.83 -4.26 8.35
N PHE A 83 5.71 -2.93 8.39
CA PHE A 83 6.41 -2.11 9.38
C PHE A 83 5.68 -2.06 10.72
N ALA A 84 4.37 -2.03 10.78
CA ALA A 84 3.74 -1.80 12.08
C ALA A 84 3.72 -3.05 12.96
N LEU A 85 3.44 -4.23 12.40
CA LEU A 85 3.05 -5.42 13.15
C LEU A 85 4.09 -6.55 13.15
N TYR A 86 4.97 -6.66 12.15
CA TYR A 86 5.93 -7.77 12.09
C TYR A 86 7.26 -7.41 12.76
N ASN A 87 7.77 -8.35 13.56
CA ASN A 87 9.05 -8.17 14.27
C ASN A 87 10.25 -8.05 13.33
N MET A 88 11.26 -7.27 13.75
CA MET A 88 12.55 -7.21 13.07
C MET A 88 13.42 -8.44 13.41
N ASN A 89 12.92 -9.64 13.15
CA ASN A 89 13.63 -10.89 13.48
C ASN A 89 14.80 -11.17 12.55
N ASN A 90 14.80 -10.61 11.34
CA ASN A 90 15.93 -10.74 10.43
C ASN A 90 17.04 -9.75 10.83
N LYS A 91 18.23 -10.27 11.14
CA LYS A 91 19.38 -9.43 11.51
C LYS A 91 20.03 -8.70 10.33
N TYR A 92 19.67 -9.07 9.09
CA TYR A 92 20.27 -8.52 7.86
C TYR A 92 19.37 -7.53 7.13
N THR A 93 18.09 -7.45 7.48
CA THR A 93 17.14 -6.51 6.86
C THR A 93 16.09 -6.06 7.87
N ALA A 94 15.48 -4.90 7.63
CA ALA A 94 14.40 -4.38 8.42
C ALA A 94 13.27 -3.87 7.51
N SER A 95 12.03 -4.09 7.93
CA SER A 95 10.86 -3.49 7.29
C SER A 95 11.00 -1.97 7.29
N ILE A 96 10.65 -1.32 6.18
CA ILE A 96 10.43 0.12 6.13
C ILE A 96 8.92 0.40 6.17
N PRO A 97 8.50 1.59 6.62
CA PRO A 97 7.12 2.04 6.43
C PRO A 97 6.70 1.96 4.95
N THR A 98 5.39 1.89 4.69
CA THR A 98 4.87 1.81 3.32
C THR A 98 5.28 3.04 2.51
N ILE A 99 5.79 2.83 1.30
CA ILE A 99 6.18 3.92 0.40
C ILE A 99 4.97 4.69 -0.15
N TYR A 100 3.81 4.03 -0.22
CA TYR A 100 2.61 4.56 -0.90
C TYR A 100 1.87 5.60 -0.06
N GLY A 101 2.02 5.55 1.27
CA GLY A 101 1.61 6.65 2.15
C GLY A 101 1.00 6.22 3.48
N PRO A 102 0.90 7.16 4.42
CA PRO A 102 0.55 6.90 5.82
C PRO A 102 -0.95 6.67 6.06
N ILE A 103 -1.80 6.82 5.04
CA ILE A 103 -3.25 6.62 5.13
C ILE A 103 -3.60 5.37 4.33
N SER A 104 -4.17 4.36 4.98
CA SER A 104 -4.60 3.10 4.36
C SER A 104 -6.11 2.97 4.40
N ILE A 105 -6.74 2.90 3.24
CA ILE A 105 -8.18 2.70 3.05
C ILE A 105 -8.43 1.19 2.90
N GLN A 106 -9.24 0.62 3.78
CA GLN A 106 -9.64 -0.79 3.77
C GLN A 106 -11.05 -0.93 3.21
N MET A 107 -11.24 -1.84 2.25
CA MET A 107 -12.52 -2.06 1.57
C MET A 107 -12.91 -3.53 1.51
N ILE A 108 -14.21 -3.80 1.41
CA ILE A 108 -14.73 -5.15 1.13
C ILE A 108 -14.49 -5.55 -0.34
N PRO A 109 -14.22 -6.84 -0.63
CA PRO A 109 -13.96 -7.31 -1.99
C PRO A 109 -15.07 -7.01 -3.00
N THR A 110 -16.35 -7.06 -2.59
CA THR A 110 -17.52 -6.83 -3.46
C THR A 110 -17.53 -5.44 -4.12
N GLY A 111 -16.72 -4.48 -3.63
CA GLY A 111 -16.54 -3.21 -4.32
C GLY A 111 -15.95 -3.33 -5.72
N LEU A 112 -15.25 -4.43 -6.02
CA LEU A 112 -14.70 -4.70 -7.36
C LEU A 112 -15.75 -5.09 -8.39
N GLU A 113 -16.97 -5.48 -8.01
CA GLU A 113 -18.00 -5.98 -8.95
C GLU A 113 -18.48 -4.93 -9.96
N LYS A 114 -18.14 -3.65 -9.73
CA LYS A 114 -18.38 -2.56 -10.67
C LYS A 114 -17.32 -2.43 -11.77
N ALA A 115 -16.19 -3.11 -11.63
CA ALA A 115 -15.13 -3.08 -12.62
C ALA A 115 -15.55 -3.77 -13.92
N ASP A 116 -14.96 -3.34 -15.03
CA ASP A 116 -15.17 -3.94 -16.35
C ASP A 116 -14.19 -5.08 -16.62
N ASP A 117 -13.01 -5.01 -16.02
CA ASP A 117 -11.98 -6.04 -16.05
C ASP A 117 -11.00 -5.84 -14.90
N ILE A 118 -10.35 -6.92 -14.47
CA ILE A 118 -9.36 -6.91 -13.38
C ILE A 118 -8.09 -7.63 -13.83
N CYS A 119 -6.95 -7.00 -13.60
CA CYS A 119 -5.64 -7.66 -13.65
C CYS A 119 -5.16 -7.87 -12.22
N LEU A 120 -5.09 -9.13 -11.79
CA LEU A 120 -4.35 -9.53 -10.59
C LEU A 120 -2.95 -9.97 -11.01
N SER A 121 -1.90 -9.27 -10.60
CA SER A 121 -0.53 -9.61 -10.98
C SER A 121 0.37 -9.78 -9.76
N LEU A 122 1.41 -10.62 -9.89
CA LEU A 122 2.47 -10.75 -8.87
C LEU A 122 3.58 -9.71 -9.01
N LYS A 123 3.64 -9.05 -10.17
CA LYS A 123 4.54 -7.94 -10.47
C LYS A 123 3.75 -6.64 -10.43
N SER A 124 4.37 -5.59 -9.92
CA SER A 124 3.79 -4.25 -9.90
C SER A 124 3.60 -3.71 -11.31
N ALA A 125 2.47 -3.06 -11.56
CA ALA A 125 2.20 -2.44 -12.85
C ALA A 125 3.13 -1.25 -13.16
N GLY A 126 3.75 -0.65 -12.14
CA GLY A 126 4.74 0.42 -12.31
C GLY A 126 6.12 -0.06 -12.76
N LEU A 127 6.33 -1.37 -12.94
CA LEU A 127 7.56 -1.90 -13.52
C LEU A 127 7.60 -1.64 -15.02
N LYS A 128 8.70 -1.09 -15.53
CA LYS A 128 8.87 -0.80 -16.96
C LYS A 128 8.57 -2.02 -17.85
N GLY A 129 7.70 -1.82 -18.84
CA GLY A 129 7.33 -2.85 -19.82
C GLY A 129 6.31 -3.87 -19.27
N PHE A 130 5.61 -3.53 -18.19
CA PHE A 130 4.50 -4.32 -17.70
C PHE A 130 3.36 -4.33 -18.71
N LYS A 131 2.73 -5.49 -18.87
CA LYS A 131 1.54 -5.69 -19.72
C LYS A 131 0.55 -6.55 -18.96
N ARG A 132 -0.69 -6.09 -18.88
CA ARG A 132 -1.71 -6.72 -18.04
C ARG A 132 -2.04 -8.14 -18.50
N GLU A 133 -2.04 -8.37 -19.82
CA GLU A 133 -2.31 -9.66 -20.45
C GLU A 133 -1.21 -10.68 -20.19
N ASP A 134 0.04 -10.20 -20.10
CA ASP A 134 1.22 -11.04 -19.92
C ASP A 134 1.44 -11.42 -18.44
N TYR A 135 1.04 -10.55 -17.50
CA TYR A 135 1.28 -10.74 -16.07
C TYR A 135 0.04 -11.05 -15.23
N GLY A 136 -1.16 -10.92 -15.81
CA GLY A 136 -2.41 -11.22 -15.13
C GLY A 136 -2.53 -12.70 -14.79
N ILE A 137 -2.90 -13.00 -13.55
CA ILE A 137 -3.26 -14.33 -13.05
C ILE A 137 -4.71 -14.57 -13.45
N SER A 138 -4.99 -15.67 -14.15
CA SER A 138 -6.38 -15.99 -14.51
C SER A 138 -7.16 -16.41 -13.27
N ILE A 139 -8.50 -16.26 -13.33
CA ILE A 139 -9.39 -16.57 -12.22
C ILE A 139 -9.19 -18.00 -11.67
N GLU A 140 -8.92 -18.97 -12.54
CA GLU A 140 -8.66 -20.37 -12.17
C GLU A 140 -7.37 -20.56 -11.35
N GLN A 141 -6.43 -19.60 -11.41
CA GLN A 141 -5.13 -19.66 -10.73
C GLN A 141 -5.08 -18.74 -9.50
N VAL A 142 -6.13 -17.96 -9.23
CA VAL A 142 -6.12 -17.01 -8.10
C VAL A 142 -6.00 -17.74 -6.78
N GLU A 143 -6.63 -18.90 -6.65
CA GLU A 143 -6.56 -19.70 -5.44
C GLU A 143 -5.12 -20.14 -5.09
N ASP A 144 -4.25 -20.27 -6.10
CA ASP A 144 -2.84 -20.63 -5.93
C ASP A 144 -2.01 -19.54 -5.24
N ILE A 145 -2.50 -18.31 -5.11
CA ILE A 145 -1.80 -17.25 -4.36
C ILE A 145 -1.92 -17.45 -2.83
N PHE A 146 -2.88 -18.26 -2.39
CA PHE A 146 -3.13 -18.51 -0.98
C PHE A 146 -2.42 -19.78 -0.52
N PHE A 147 -1.82 -19.71 0.67
CA PHE A 147 -1.40 -20.89 1.38
C PHE A 147 -2.63 -21.49 2.07
N CYS A 148 -2.77 -22.82 1.98
CA CYS A 148 -3.75 -23.58 2.76
C CYS A 148 -5.20 -23.12 2.48
N VAL A 149 -5.66 -23.45 1.29
CA VAL A 149 -6.99 -23.12 0.77
C VAL A 149 -8.09 -23.83 1.57
N GLU A 150 -7.87 -25.11 1.88
CA GLU A 150 -8.69 -25.93 2.78
C GLU A 150 -7.73 -26.56 3.80
N CYS A 151 -7.55 -25.89 4.93
CA CYS A 151 -6.60 -26.36 5.93
C CYS A 151 -7.06 -27.66 6.58
N GLU A 152 -6.35 -28.75 6.29
CA GLU A 152 -6.56 -30.05 6.96
C GLU A 152 -6.33 -29.94 8.47
N ASN A 153 -5.43 -29.03 8.88
CA ASN A 153 -5.15 -28.74 10.28
C ASN A 153 -5.91 -27.47 10.73
N PRO A 154 -6.77 -27.57 11.76
CA PRO A 154 -7.52 -26.42 12.30
C PRO A 154 -6.66 -25.26 12.83
N SER A 155 -5.35 -25.48 13.05
CA SER A 155 -4.43 -24.42 13.49
C SER A 155 -3.82 -23.61 12.36
N ASP A 156 -3.96 -24.03 11.12
CA ASP A 156 -3.37 -23.33 9.99
C ASP A 156 -4.32 -22.19 9.58
N GLU A 157 -3.80 -20.97 9.54
CA GLU A 157 -4.56 -19.79 9.09
C GLU A 157 -4.27 -19.58 7.59
N PRO A 158 -5.30 -19.33 6.76
CA PRO A 158 -5.08 -18.98 5.37
C PRO A 158 -4.35 -17.65 5.27
N TYR A 159 -3.31 -17.58 4.44
CA TYR A 159 -2.56 -16.36 4.19
C TYR A 159 -2.12 -16.28 2.73
N ILE A 160 -1.78 -15.08 2.27
CA ILE A 160 -1.19 -14.88 0.94
C ILE A 160 0.25 -15.38 0.97
N LYS A 161 0.57 -16.38 0.15
CA LYS A 161 1.90 -16.97 0.02
C LYS A 161 2.98 -15.89 -0.05
N ARG A 162 4.11 -16.13 0.60
CA ARG A 162 5.25 -15.20 0.58
C ARG A 162 5.94 -15.26 -0.78
N THR A 163 6.77 -14.26 -1.07
CA THR A 163 7.50 -14.14 -2.34
C THR A 163 8.15 -15.44 -2.81
N ASN A 164 8.84 -16.20 -1.94
CA ASN A 164 9.51 -17.44 -2.36
C ASN A 164 8.52 -18.55 -2.74
N GLU A 165 7.40 -18.65 -2.02
CA GLU A 165 6.34 -19.64 -2.28
C GLU A 165 5.57 -19.29 -3.55
N LEU A 166 5.25 -18.00 -3.75
CA LEU A 166 4.68 -17.50 -5.00
C LEU A 166 5.62 -17.75 -6.17
N ARG A 167 6.92 -17.53 -5.98
CA ARG A 167 7.93 -17.75 -7.02
C ARG A 167 7.96 -19.20 -7.48
N GLU A 168 7.95 -20.13 -6.53
CA GLU A 168 7.88 -21.57 -6.81
C GLU A 168 6.55 -21.96 -7.47
N THR A 169 5.43 -21.47 -6.94
CA THR A 169 4.08 -21.80 -7.42
C THR A 169 3.88 -21.36 -8.88
N PHE A 170 4.38 -20.19 -9.27
CA PHE A 170 4.14 -19.60 -10.59
C PHE A 170 5.36 -19.69 -11.54
N ASP A 171 6.40 -20.46 -11.18
CA ASP A 171 7.68 -20.59 -11.93
C ASP A 171 8.28 -19.24 -12.37
N VAL A 172 8.25 -18.25 -11.47
CA VAL A 172 8.76 -16.90 -11.76
C VAL A 172 10.28 -16.88 -11.56
N LYS A 173 11.05 -16.59 -12.60
CA LYS A 173 12.53 -16.55 -12.50
C LYS A 173 13.09 -15.21 -12.01
N ASP A 174 12.22 -14.21 -11.91
CA ASP A 174 12.59 -12.86 -11.49
C ASP A 174 12.98 -12.83 -10.00
N PRO A 175 14.14 -12.22 -9.64
CA PRO A 175 14.58 -12.14 -8.25
C PRO A 175 13.79 -11.11 -7.42
N GLY A 176 12.98 -10.27 -8.06
CA GLY A 176 12.18 -9.24 -7.41
C GLY A 176 11.19 -9.79 -6.38
N ALA A 177 10.74 -8.89 -5.50
CA ALA A 177 9.64 -9.17 -4.58
C ALA A 177 8.35 -9.41 -5.37
N LEU A 178 7.62 -10.45 -4.99
CA LEU A 178 6.31 -10.77 -5.55
C LEU A 178 5.26 -10.46 -4.50
N ASN A 179 4.35 -9.54 -4.84
CA ASN A 179 3.23 -9.13 -4.01
C ASN A 179 2.01 -9.00 -4.92
N PRO A 180 0.91 -9.72 -4.65
CA PRO A 180 -0.31 -9.61 -5.43
C PRO A 180 -0.88 -8.18 -5.41
N GLU A 181 -1.03 -7.59 -6.58
CA GLU A 181 -1.57 -6.25 -6.84
C GLU A 181 -2.76 -6.38 -7.80
N LEU A 182 -3.82 -5.61 -7.56
CA LEU A 182 -4.98 -5.51 -8.43
C LEU A 182 -4.99 -4.16 -9.12
N ASN A 183 -5.08 -4.16 -10.44
CA ASN A 183 -5.40 -2.98 -11.24
C ASN A 183 -6.58 -3.27 -12.18
N PHE A 184 -7.53 -2.36 -12.25
CA PHE A 184 -8.81 -2.62 -12.92
C PHE A 184 -9.37 -1.39 -13.61
N SER A 185 -10.12 -1.65 -14.68
CA SER A 185 -10.93 -0.63 -15.36
C SER A 185 -12.28 -0.55 -14.66
N ILE A 186 -12.80 0.65 -14.46
CA ILE A 186 -14.11 0.90 -13.89
C ILE A 186 -14.71 2.14 -14.54
N GLU A 187 -16.03 2.17 -14.67
CA GLU A 187 -16.73 3.33 -15.19
C GLU A 187 -16.33 4.61 -14.42
N ASN A 188 -16.04 5.68 -15.16
CA ASN A 188 -15.53 6.95 -14.63
C ASN A 188 -14.18 6.87 -13.91
N GLU A 189 -13.47 5.74 -13.98
CA GLU A 189 -12.12 5.56 -13.42
C GLU A 189 -12.05 5.78 -11.89
N ILE A 190 -13.11 5.42 -11.16
CA ILE A 190 -13.19 5.61 -9.72
C ILE A 190 -13.87 4.44 -9.00
N LEU A 191 -13.23 3.94 -7.94
CA LEU A 191 -13.84 3.02 -6.99
C LEU A 191 -14.46 3.81 -5.85
N GLY A 192 -15.80 3.84 -5.78
CA GLY A 192 -16.54 4.62 -4.80
C GLY A 192 -16.35 4.15 -3.34
N PHE A 193 -16.55 5.08 -2.40
CA PHE A 193 -16.36 4.85 -0.97
C PHE A 193 -17.47 4.05 -0.27
N GLU A 194 -18.52 3.63 -0.97
CA GLU A 194 -19.62 2.84 -0.40
C GLU A 194 -19.20 1.47 0.17
N ASN A 195 -18.00 0.99 -0.19
CA ASN A 195 -17.44 -0.29 0.25
C ASN A 195 -16.30 -0.14 1.26
N ILE A 196 -16.06 1.05 1.83
CA ILE A 196 -15.03 1.25 2.86
C ILE A 196 -15.46 0.60 4.18
N ILE A 197 -14.56 -0.18 4.76
CA ILE A 197 -14.67 -0.69 6.13
C ILE A 197 -14.09 0.30 7.13
N SER A 198 -12.85 0.74 6.89
CA SER A 198 -12.13 1.64 7.78
C SER A 198 -10.97 2.34 7.07
N ILE A 199 -10.46 3.39 7.71
CA ILE A 199 -9.26 4.12 7.31
C ILE A 199 -8.27 4.03 8.47
N THR A 200 -7.10 3.45 8.21
CA THR A 200 -6.02 3.33 9.19
C THR A 200 -4.95 4.38 8.92
N VAL A 201 -4.56 5.13 9.96
CA VAL A 201 -3.64 6.27 9.84
C VAL A 201 -2.40 6.06 10.69
N ASP A 202 -1.23 6.28 10.09
CA ASP A 202 0.06 6.23 10.77
C ASP A 202 0.23 7.37 11.78
N PRO A 203 1.04 7.19 12.85
CA PRO A 203 1.24 8.17 13.91
C PRO A 203 2.22 9.29 13.49
N ILE A 204 1.88 10.03 12.44
CA ILE A 204 2.66 11.17 11.94
C ILE A 204 2.23 12.44 12.66
N ILE A 205 3.21 13.18 13.20
CA ILE A 205 2.99 14.45 13.90
C ILE A 205 3.98 15.48 13.35
N VAL A 206 3.46 16.60 12.86
CA VAL A 206 4.26 17.72 12.34
C VAL A 206 3.72 19.00 12.96
N ASN A 207 4.60 19.83 13.52
CA ASN A 207 4.23 21.11 14.16
C ASN A 207 3.07 21.01 15.18
N GLY A 208 2.95 19.88 15.87
CA GLY A 208 1.89 19.61 16.85
C GLY A 208 0.56 19.17 16.26
N ARG A 209 0.44 19.02 14.93
CA ARG A 209 -0.73 18.47 14.25
C ARG A 209 -0.55 16.98 14.00
N GLU A 210 -1.49 16.17 14.50
CA GLU A 210 -1.51 14.72 14.27
C GLU A 210 -2.29 14.42 12.97
N LEU A 211 -1.70 13.62 12.08
CA LEU A 211 -2.35 13.22 10.82
C LEU A 211 -3.72 12.57 11.04
N TYR A 212 -3.84 11.75 12.09
CA TYR A 212 -5.10 11.12 12.49
C TYR A 212 -6.23 12.14 12.69
N ASP A 213 -5.97 13.25 13.38
CA ASP A 213 -6.97 14.27 13.65
C ASP A 213 -7.33 15.03 12.37
N VAL A 214 -6.33 15.30 11.51
CA VAL A 214 -6.56 15.93 10.20
C VAL A 214 -7.47 15.07 9.32
N VAL A 215 -7.17 13.77 9.20
CA VAL A 215 -8.00 12.82 8.42
C VAL A 215 -9.43 12.77 8.95
N LYS A 216 -9.62 12.74 10.28
CA LYS A 216 -10.96 12.77 10.88
C LYS A 216 -11.74 14.04 10.56
N VAL A 217 -11.09 15.19 10.65
CA VAL A 217 -11.72 16.48 10.33
C VAL A 217 -12.12 16.53 8.86
N MET A 218 -11.27 16.04 7.96
CA MET A 218 -11.57 15.98 6.53
C MET A 218 -12.77 15.08 6.24
N LEU A 219 -12.81 13.86 6.78
CA LEU A 219 -13.95 12.96 6.60
C LEU A 219 -15.26 13.56 7.11
N HIS A 220 -15.23 14.24 8.25
CA HIS A 220 -16.39 14.97 8.77
C HIS A 220 -16.84 16.09 7.82
N TYR A 221 -15.89 16.88 7.31
CA TYR A 221 -16.18 17.98 6.38
C TYR A 221 -16.78 17.50 5.05
N TYR A 222 -16.30 16.38 4.52
CA TYR A 222 -16.82 15.77 3.28
C TYR A 222 -18.03 14.86 3.52
N GLU A 223 -18.53 14.75 4.76
CA GLU A 223 -19.69 13.91 5.12
C GLU A 223 -19.51 12.44 4.71
N ILE A 224 -18.30 11.89 4.93
CA ILE A 224 -18.01 10.47 4.69
C ILE A 224 -18.03 9.74 6.02
N ASP A 225 -19.03 8.88 6.20
CA ASP A 225 -19.22 8.09 7.41
C ASP A 225 -18.39 6.80 7.36
N THR A 226 -17.24 6.81 8.03
CA THR A 226 -16.39 5.63 8.16
C THR A 226 -15.53 5.70 9.44
N PHE A 227 -15.00 4.56 9.86
CA PHE A 227 -14.14 4.47 11.02
C PHE A 227 -12.72 4.89 10.70
N VAL A 228 -12.19 5.83 11.49
CA VAL A 228 -10.76 6.18 11.45
C VAL A 228 -10.03 5.54 12.63
N LEU A 229 -9.04 4.71 12.33
CA LEU A 229 -8.24 3.96 13.28
C LEU A 229 -6.81 4.50 13.29
N LYS A 230 -6.22 4.58 14.48
CA LYS A 230 -4.76 4.75 14.59
C LYS A 230 -4.08 3.43 14.27
N ARG A 231 -3.00 3.45 13.48
CA ARG A 231 -2.24 2.23 13.17
C ARG A 231 -1.74 1.58 14.46
N LYS A 232 -2.05 0.29 14.61
CA LYS A 232 -1.55 -0.54 15.70
C LYS A 232 -0.14 -0.97 15.39
N PHE A 233 0.69 -1.09 16.44
CA PHE A 233 2.06 -1.56 16.32
C PHE A 233 2.26 -2.83 17.14
N HIS A 234 3.30 -3.58 16.79
CA HIS A 234 3.71 -4.78 17.51
C HIS A 234 3.94 -4.48 18.99
N TYR A 235 3.47 -5.35 19.88
CA TYR A 235 3.44 -5.08 21.31
C TYR A 235 4.83 -4.91 21.95
N GLN A 236 5.89 -5.53 21.39
CA GLN A 236 7.26 -5.43 21.93
C GLN A 236 8.04 -4.23 21.39
N GLU A 237 7.73 -3.79 20.17
CA GLU A 237 8.54 -2.80 19.45
C GLU A 237 7.76 -1.51 19.15
N GLY A 238 6.48 -1.45 19.52
CA GLY A 238 5.57 -0.44 19.02
C GLY A 238 5.91 0.97 19.47
N ASP A 239 6.36 1.15 20.70
CA ASP A 239 6.76 2.48 21.19
C ASP A 239 8.05 2.96 20.51
N GLU A 240 8.99 2.05 20.24
CA GLU A 240 10.22 2.38 19.51
C GLU A 240 9.96 2.69 18.04
N ARG A 241 9.04 1.97 17.39
CA ARG A 241 8.60 2.27 16.01
C ARG A 241 7.89 3.62 15.93
N LYS A 242 6.99 3.95 16.87
CA LYS A 242 6.36 5.28 16.95
C LYS A 242 7.40 6.38 17.15
N LYS A 243 8.37 6.16 18.04
CA LYS A 243 9.48 7.10 18.27
C LYS A 243 10.33 7.29 17.02
N LEU A 244 10.63 6.21 16.28
CA LEU A 244 11.32 6.26 14.99
C LEU A 244 10.56 7.12 13.98
N MET A 245 9.24 6.87 13.80
CA MET A 245 8.40 7.66 12.88
C MET A 245 8.33 9.14 13.28
N LYS A 246 8.25 9.42 14.59
CA LYS A 246 8.31 10.78 15.11
C LYS A 246 9.64 11.48 14.75
N ILE A 247 10.78 10.83 14.99
CA ILE A 247 12.10 11.38 14.63
C ILE A 247 12.18 11.64 13.13
N ILE A 248 11.72 10.71 12.29
CA ILE A 248 11.72 10.87 10.83
C ILE A 248 10.86 12.07 10.41
N SER A 249 9.60 12.12 10.82
CA SER A 249 8.66 13.19 10.45
C SER A 249 9.11 14.58 10.92
N GLU A 250 9.61 14.71 12.16
CA GLU A 250 10.13 15.97 12.68
C GLU A 250 11.35 16.48 11.90
N ASN A 251 12.21 15.60 11.39
CA ASN A 251 13.38 16.00 10.61
C ASN A 251 13.04 16.25 9.14
N LEU A 252 12.12 15.48 8.54
CA LEU A 252 11.60 15.72 7.19
C LEU A 252 10.91 17.08 7.05
N SER A 253 10.29 17.57 8.13
CA SER A 253 9.66 18.91 8.14
C SER A 253 10.67 20.05 7.99
N LYS A 254 11.96 19.79 8.21
CA LYS A 254 13.03 20.81 8.20
C LYS A 254 13.95 20.66 7.01
N ASN A 255 14.24 19.44 6.59
CA ASN A 255 15.22 19.13 5.57
C ASN A 255 14.77 17.93 4.73
N GLU A 256 15.35 17.78 3.55
CA GLU A 256 15.36 16.51 2.84
C GLU A 256 16.22 15.50 3.61
N LEU A 257 15.75 14.25 3.66
CA LEU A 257 16.48 13.15 4.29
C LEU A 257 16.82 12.08 3.26
N ASN A 258 17.93 11.41 3.54
CA ASN A 258 18.39 10.21 2.84
C ASN A 258 18.99 9.24 3.86
N LEU A 259 19.44 8.07 3.41
CA LEU A 259 20.01 7.05 4.28
C LEU A 259 21.13 7.59 5.18
N THR A 260 22.08 8.35 4.63
CA THR A 260 23.24 8.87 5.36
C THR A 260 22.85 9.87 6.44
N SER A 261 22.02 10.86 6.11
CA SER A 261 21.56 11.88 7.05
C SER A 261 20.66 11.30 8.14
N LEU A 262 19.77 10.35 7.78
CA LEU A 262 18.91 9.68 8.74
C LEU A 262 19.73 8.81 9.72
N LYS A 263 20.75 8.12 9.23
CA LYS A 263 21.68 7.36 10.09
C LYS A 263 22.40 8.25 11.10
N GLU A 264 22.77 9.48 10.71
CA GLU A 264 23.36 10.46 11.62
C GLU A 264 22.37 10.89 12.71
N ILE A 265 21.15 11.25 12.32
CA ILE A 265 20.06 11.64 13.22
C ILE A 265 19.78 10.54 14.25
N LEU A 266 19.84 9.27 13.82
CA LEU A 266 19.51 8.11 14.65
C LEU A 266 20.67 7.62 15.54
N LYS A 267 21.87 8.23 15.49
CA LYS A 267 23.03 7.79 16.30
C LYS A 267 22.74 7.71 17.81
N GLY A 268 21.93 8.62 18.33
CA GLY A 268 21.54 8.66 19.74
C GLY A 268 20.37 7.74 20.10
N PHE A 269 19.85 6.99 19.13
CA PHE A 269 18.67 6.14 19.30
C PHE A 269 18.97 4.71 18.85
N GLU A 270 19.35 3.84 19.79
CA GLU A 270 19.84 2.48 19.53
C GLU A 270 18.93 1.67 18.60
N TYR A 271 17.62 1.63 18.87
CA TYR A 271 16.66 0.92 18.02
C TYR A 271 16.65 1.48 16.59
N GLY A 272 16.59 2.80 16.45
CA GLY A 272 16.61 3.48 15.15
C GLY A 272 17.92 3.24 14.39
N LEU A 273 19.07 3.31 15.06
CA LEU A 273 20.37 3.01 14.47
C LEU A 273 20.46 1.55 14.00
N ASN A 274 19.93 0.63 14.79
CA ASN A 274 19.85 -0.78 14.43
C ASN A 274 18.97 -0.97 13.18
N TRP A 275 17.78 -0.35 13.16
CA TRP A 275 16.87 -0.37 12.03
C TRP A 275 17.52 0.16 10.75
N ILE A 276 18.09 1.37 10.76
CA ILE A 276 18.65 1.99 9.52
C ILE A 276 19.86 1.22 9.00
N ASN A 277 20.70 0.65 9.88
CA ASN A 277 21.81 -0.22 9.46
C ASN A 277 21.30 -1.49 8.77
N ARG A 278 20.15 -2.03 9.19
CA ARG A 278 19.55 -3.19 8.52
C ARG A 278 18.87 -2.83 7.20
N VAL A 279 18.28 -1.63 7.10
CA VAL A 279 17.79 -1.11 5.83
C VAL A 279 18.94 -1.00 4.81
N GLU A 280 20.09 -0.46 5.25
CA GLU A 280 21.32 -0.36 4.45
C GLU A 280 21.85 -1.75 4.04
N ASN A 281 22.05 -2.65 5.01
CA ASN A 281 22.57 -4.00 4.77
C ASN A 281 21.63 -4.84 3.89
N GLY A 282 20.32 -4.58 3.97
CA GLY A 282 19.30 -5.25 3.17
C GLY A 282 19.17 -4.70 1.75
N GLY A 283 19.93 -3.65 1.38
CA GLY A 283 19.84 -3.01 0.07
C GLY A 283 18.52 -2.28 -0.17
N LEU A 284 17.84 -1.84 0.90
CA LEU A 284 16.52 -1.21 0.83
C LEU A 284 16.57 0.33 0.74
N GLU A 285 17.73 0.89 0.37
CA GLU A 285 17.93 2.33 0.24
C GLU A 285 16.98 2.97 -0.78
N TYR A 286 16.76 2.32 -1.92
CA TYR A 286 15.84 2.81 -2.94
C TYR A 286 14.42 2.99 -2.39
N ASN A 287 13.89 1.97 -1.69
CA ASN A 287 12.56 2.05 -1.09
C ASN A 287 12.51 3.06 0.06
N LEU A 288 13.57 3.18 0.87
CA LEU A 288 13.65 4.20 1.92
C LEU A 288 13.57 5.60 1.32
N ASN A 289 14.35 5.90 0.27
CA ASN A 289 14.37 7.22 -0.35
C ASN A 289 13.00 7.56 -0.97
N ARG A 290 12.31 6.59 -1.60
CA ARG A 290 10.92 6.78 -2.07
C ARG A 290 9.98 7.13 -0.91
N TYR A 291 10.02 6.36 0.17
CA TYR A 291 9.22 6.66 1.37
C TYR A 291 9.47 8.08 1.89
N LEU A 292 10.75 8.48 2.06
CA LEU A 292 11.10 9.81 2.57
C LEU A 292 10.61 10.93 1.64
N ASN A 293 10.80 10.78 0.33
CA ASN A 293 10.40 11.76 -0.68
C ASN A 293 8.88 11.91 -0.76
N TYR A 294 8.14 10.80 -0.87
CA TYR A 294 6.69 10.84 -1.01
C TYR A 294 6.00 11.26 0.28
N LEU A 295 6.49 10.78 1.43
CA LEU A 295 5.96 11.23 2.71
C LEU A 295 6.16 12.74 2.87
N LYS A 296 7.33 13.27 2.48
CA LYS A 296 7.58 14.71 2.54
C LYS A 296 6.61 15.50 1.68
N ALA A 297 6.62 15.23 0.37
CA ALA A 297 5.84 15.98 -0.61
C ALA A 297 4.33 15.80 -0.45
N GLY A 298 3.88 14.58 -0.16
CA GLY A 298 2.47 14.23 -0.12
C GLY A 298 1.81 14.39 1.25
N THR A 299 2.58 14.45 2.34
CA THR A 299 2.01 14.50 3.69
C THR A 299 2.66 15.56 4.59
N ILE A 300 3.98 15.53 4.79
CA ILE A 300 4.65 16.41 5.78
C ILE A 300 4.50 17.87 5.40
N ASP A 301 4.70 18.23 4.14
CA ASP A 301 4.63 19.62 3.69
C ASP A 301 3.17 20.17 3.67
N LYS A 302 2.17 19.29 3.83
CA LYS A 302 0.74 19.64 3.94
C LYS A 302 0.23 19.71 5.39
N LEU A 303 0.96 19.11 6.34
CA LEU A 303 0.63 19.10 7.77
C LEU A 303 1.19 20.33 8.50
#